data_AF-A0A7Y6K4Y2-F1
#
_entry.id   AF-A0A7Y6K4Y2-F1
#
_cell.length_a   1.000
_cell.length_b   1.000
_cell.length_c   1.000
_cell.angle_alpha   90.00
_cell.angle_beta   90.00
_cell.angle_gamma   90.00
#
_symmetry.space_group_name_H-M   'P 1'
#
loop_
_entity.id
_entity.type
_entity.pdbx_description
1 polymer ?
#
loop_
_entity_poly.entity_id
_entity_poly.type
_entity_poly.pdbx_seq_one_letter_code
_entity_poly.pdbx_strand_id
1 'polypeptide(L)'
;MPLRRPPRQLEGKPDRARFAAAWLHDTAEDTAVPLSLIETEFGTRVGQLVGELTAISTPEDGDRATRKALDRTHTAQASAAAQTIKAADLISNLSTVEARDPQFAAVYMREKQLLLEVLTKADERLRSDVRAIIEDYFTRQGSDERA
;
A
#
# COMPACT_ATOMS: atom_id res chain seq x y z
N MET A 1 13.15 42.69 27.43
CA MET A 1 13.20 41.21 27.32
C MET A 1 12.43 40.81 26.06
N PRO A 2 13.06 40.37 24.97
CA PRO A 2 12.31 40.06 23.75
C PRO A 2 11.73 38.65 23.84
N LEU A 3 10.41 38.56 23.67
CA LEU A 3 9.65 37.31 23.57
C LEU A 3 10.13 36.53 22.34
N ARG A 4 10.77 35.37 22.56
CA ARG A 4 11.04 34.38 21.51
C ARG A 4 9.69 33.85 21.03
N ARG A 5 9.28 34.21 19.81
CA ARG A 5 8.21 33.45 19.12
C ARG A 5 8.73 32.03 18.89
N PRO A 6 7.94 30.98 19.17
CA PRO A 6 8.31 29.63 18.74
C PRO A 6 8.45 29.62 17.21
N PRO A 7 9.38 28.83 16.64
CA PRO A 7 9.53 28.73 15.20
C PRO A 7 8.20 28.26 14.61
N ARG A 8 7.72 28.96 13.57
CA ARG A 8 6.61 28.49 12.73
C ARG A 8 6.90 27.04 12.36
N GLN A 9 6.00 26.13 12.75
CA GLN A 9 6.03 24.77 12.25
C GLN A 9 6.05 24.82 10.73
N LEU A 10 6.89 23.96 10.16
CA LEU A 10 7.30 23.95 8.78
C LEU A 10 6.15 23.46 7.90
N GLU A 11 5.21 24.34 7.59
CA GLU A 11 4.27 24.13 6.49
C GLU A 11 5.07 24.01 5.19
N GLY A 12 4.98 22.84 4.53
CA GLY A 12 5.55 22.61 3.20
C GLY A 12 6.83 21.76 3.13
N LYS A 13 7.32 21.13 4.20
CA LYS A 13 8.40 20.13 4.05
C LYS A 13 7.84 18.82 3.46
N PRO A 14 8.50 18.22 2.44
CA PRO A 14 8.13 16.88 1.98
C PRO A 14 8.22 15.90 3.16
N ASP A 15 7.20 15.04 3.30
CA ASP A 15 7.16 14.01 4.32
C ASP A 15 8.24 12.96 4.02
N ARG A 16 9.46 13.23 4.50
CA ARG A 16 10.63 12.35 4.30
C ARG A 16 10.37 10.95 4.84
N ALA A 17 9.57 10.83 5.90
CA ALA A 17 9.24 9.53 6.47
C ALA A 17 8.36 8.72 5.51
N ARG A 18 7.41 9.37 4.84
CA ARG A 18 6.60 8.72 3.78
C ARG A 18 7.47 8.18 2.64
N PHE A 19 8.48 8.94 2.19
CA PHE A 19 9.38 8.46 1.14
C PHE A 19 10.24 7.30 1.62
N ALA A 20 10.85 7.39 2.81
CA ALA A 20 11.62 6.29 3.38
C ALA A 20 10.77 5.03 3.56
N ALA A 21 9.54 5.17 4.07
CA ALA A 21 8.61 4.06 4.20
C ALA A 21 8.22 3.46 2.85
N ALA A 22 8.03 4.26 1.80
CA ALA A 22 7.77 3.75 0.45
C ALA A 22 8.93 2.89 -0.07
N TRP A 23 10.18 3.27 0.20
CA TRP A 23 11.35 2.45 -0.15
C TRP A 23 11.45 1.15 0.68
N LEU A 24 10.94 1.15 1.91
CA LEU A 24 11.09 0.05 2.87
C LEU A 24 9.84 -0.84 3.00
N HIS A 25 8.77 -0.56 2.26
CA HIS A 25 7.44 -1.10 2.57
C HIS A 25 7.37 -2.64 2.59
N ASP A 26 8.13 -3.31 1.72
CA ASP A 26 8.20 -4.77 1.65
C ASP A 26 9.34 -5.35 2.49
N THR A 27 10.22 -4.53 3.07
CA THR A 27 11.44 -5.02 3.73
C THR A 27 11.12 -5.95 4.91
N ALA A 28 10.08 -5.63 5.69
CA ALA A 28 9.66 -6.48 6.80
C ALA A 28 8.89 -7.74 6.38
N GLU A 29 8.32 -7.77 5.16
CA GLU A 29 7.53 -8.89 4.64
C GLU A 29 8.41 -9.88 3.87
N ASP A 30 9.30 -9.37 3.02
CA ASP A 30 10.10 -10.17 2.07
C ASP A 30 11.48 -10.56 2.61
N THR A 31 11.85 -10.06 3.80
CA THR A 31 13.17 -10.32 4.39
C THR A 31 13.06 -10.67 5.88
N ALA A 32 14.18 -11.06 6.49
CA ALA A 32 14.26 -11.33 7.92
C ALA A 32 14.46 -10.06 8.78
N VAL A 33 14.31 -8.86 8.21
CA VAL A 33 14.51 -7.59 8.93
C VAL A 33 13.28 -7.28 9.80
N PRO A 34 13.43 -7.17 11.14
CA PRO A 34 12.29 -6.87 12.00
C PRO A 34 11.94 -5.37 11.97
N LEU A 35 10.65 -5.06 12.19
CA LEU A 35 10.15 -3.67 12.30
C LEU A 35 10.90 -2.84 13.35
N SER A 36 11.34 -3.46 14.45
CA SER A 36 12.10 -2.80 15.51
C SER A 36 13.47 -2.28 15.03
N LEU A 37 14.11 -2.99 14.11
CA LEU A 37 15.37 -2.54 13.50
C LEU A 37 15.10 -1.36 12.55
N ILE A 38 14.03 -1.43 11.76
CA ILE A 38 13.63 -0.31 10.89
C ILE A 38 13.34 0.94 11.72
N GLU A 39 12.63 0.81 12.84
CA GLU A 39 12.40 1.91 13.76
C GLU A 39 13.70 2.46 14.38
N THR A 40 14.64 1.59 14.76
CA THR A 40 15.92 2.00 15.35
C THR A 40 16.77 2.79 14.34
N GLU A 41 16.84 2.34 13.09
CA GLU A 41 17.70 2.91 12.06
C GLU A 41 17.08 4.14 11.36
N PHE A 42 15.76 4.13 11.13
CA PHE A 42 15.07 5.17 10.34
C PHE A 42 14.13 6.05 11.17
N GLY A 43 13.97 5.74 12.45
CA GLY A 43 13.14 6.46 13.40
C GLY A 43 11.70 5.95 13.47
N THR A 44 11.05 6.23 14.61
CA THR A 44 9.69 5.78 14.95
C THR A 44 8.66 6.03 13.87
N ARG A 45 8.67 7.20 13.23
CA ARG A 45 7.65 7.51 12.21
C ARG A 45 7.78 6.61 10.96
N VAL A 46 8.99 6.24 10.56
CA VAL A 46 9.21 5.33 9.43
C VAL A 46 8.81 3.91 9.83
N GLY A 47 9.26 3.43 11.00
CA GLY A 47 8.88 2.12 11.50
C GLY A 47 7.36 1.92 11.62
N GLN A 48 6.64 2.93 12.12
CA GLN A 48 5.18 2.93 12.17
C GLN A 48 4.55 2.81 10.78
N LEU A 49 5.00 3.62 9.81
CA LEU A 49 4.47 3.57 8.45
C LEU A 49 4.74 2.22 7.78
N VAL A 50 5.92 1.64 7.97
CA VAL A 50 6.24 0.31 7.43
C VAL A 50 5.36 -0.75 8.08
N GLY A 51 5.18 -0.72 9.41
CA GLY A 51 4.28 -1.65 10.09
C GLY A 51 2.81 -1.54 9.65
N GLU A 52 2.34 -0.34 9.32
CA GLU A 52 1.02 -0.14 8.70
C GLU A 52 0.92 -0.73 7.28
N LEU A 53 2.05 -0.88 6.57
CA LEU A 53 2.13 -1.39 5.20
C LEU A 53 2.33 -2.90 5.11
N THR A 54 2.89 -3.52 6.16
CA THR A 54 3.19 -4.95 6.23
C THR A 54 1.93 -5.79 6.49
N ALA A 55 1.80 -6.92 5.78
CA ALA A 55 0.75 -7.90 6.04
C ALA A 55 0.84 -8.46 7.47
N ILE A 56 -0.31 -8.71 8.09
CA ILE A 56 -0.36 -9.26 9.45
C ILE A 56 -0.77 -10.74 9.49
N SER A 57 -1.33 -11.24 8.39
CA SER A 57 -1.80 -12.62 8.32
C SER A 57 -0.63 -13.61 8.23
N THR A 58 -0.80 -14.76 8.86
CA THR A 58 0.12 -15.89 8.78
C THR A 58 -0.51 -17.08 8.08
N PRO A 59 0.27 -18.07 7.61
CA PRO A 59 -0.28 -19.28 6.99
C PRO A 59 -1.30 -20.03 7.86
N GLU A 60 -1.20 -19.90 9.19
CA GLU A 60 -2.08 -20.52 10.17
C GLU A 60 -3.47 -19.86 10.25
N ASP A 61 -3.61 -18.63 9.77
CA ASP A 61 -4.88 -17.89 9.78
C ASP A 61 -5.93 -18.42 8.77
N GLY A 62 -5.57 -19.44 7.98
CA GLY A 62 -6.48 -20.11 7.07
C GLY A 62 -6.12 -19.93 5.61
N ASP A 63 -7.12 -20.00 4.72
CA ASP A 63 -6.91 -19.95 3.27
C ASP A 63 -6.52 -18.53 2.77
N ARG A 64 -6.17 -18.44 1.49
CA ARG A 64 -5.75 -17.17 0.87
C ARG A 64 -6.80 -16.07 1.01
N ALA A 65 -8.08 -16.41 0.84
CA ALA A 65 -9.18 -15.45 0.93
C ALA A 65 -9.30 -14.88 2.35
N THR A 66 -9.19 -15.74 3.36
CA THR A 66 -9.22 -15.37 4.78
C THR A 66 -8.05 -14.45 5.13
N ARG A 67 -6.83 -14.84 4.74
CA ARG A 67 -5.62 -14.03 4.95
C ARG A 67 -5.72 -12.65 4.30
N LYS A 68 -6.18 -12.58 3.04
CA LYS A 68 -6.38 -11.29 2.35
C LYS A 68 -7.50 -10.45 2.93
N ALA A 69 -8.50 -11.04 3.59
CA ALA A 69 -9.50 -10.28 4.34
C ALA A 69 -8.93 -9.67 5.63
N LEU A 70 -8.08 -10.40 6.35
CA LEU A 70 -7.37 -9.90 7.54
C LEU A 70 -6.44 -8.75 7.17
N ASP A 71 -5.59 -8.93 6.16
CA ASP A 71 -4.66 -7.88 5.70
C ASP A 71 -5.41 -6.62 5.23
N ARG A 72 -6.55 -6.78 4.57
CA ARG A 72 -7.40 -5.66 4.14
C ARG A 72 -8.00 -4.92 5.34
N THR A 73 -8.41 -5.65 6.38
CA THR A 73 -8.94 -5.05 7.62
C THR A 73 -7.87 -4.23 8.32
N HIS A 74 -6.63 -4.75 8.41
CA HIS A 74 -5.47 -3.99 8.89
C HIS A 74 -5.23 -2.73 8.06
N THR A 75 -5.19 -2.87 6.73
CA THR A 75 -4.97 -1.74 5.81
C THR A 75 -6.05 -0.65 5.93
N ALA A 76 -7.30 -1.02 6.20
CA ALA A 76 -8.39 -0.06 6.41
C ALA A 76 -8.13 0.88 7.60
N GLN A 77 -7.44 0.39 8.64
CA GLN A 77 -7.09 1.16 9.83
C GLN A 77 -5.83 2.02 9.64
N ALA A 78 -5.02 1.72 8.63
CA ALA A 78 -3.79 2.45 8.33
C ALA A 78 -4.02 3.97 8.13
N SER A 79 -2.94 4.74 8.35
CA SER A 79 -2.95 6.19 8.19
C SER A 79 -3.11 6.59 6.72
N ALA A 80 -3.52 7.84 6.47
CA ALA A 80 -3.61 8.39 5.11
C ALA A 80 -2.28 8.28 4.35
N ALA A 81 -1.15 8.47 5.05
CA ALA A 81 0.18 8.35 4.46
C ALA A 81 0.48 6.91 4.00
N ALA A 82 0.23 5.90 4.86
CA ALA A 82 0.43 4.51 4.51
C ALA A 82 -0.52 4.05 3.39
N GLN A 83 -1.81 4.39 3.47
CA GLN A 83 -2.74 4.06 2.38
C GLN A 83 -2.33 4.70 1.05
N THR A 84 -1.77 5.91 1.07
CA THR A 84 -1.27 6.54 -0.14
C THR A 84 -0.01 5.85 -0.68
N ILE A 85 0.89 5.39 0.18
CA ILE A 85 2.04 4.55 -0.25
C ILE A 85 1.52 3.25 -0.88
N LYS A 86 0.55 2.58 -0.25
CA LYS A 86 -0.04 1.34 -0.79
C LYS A 86 -0.71 1.59 -2.15
N ALA A 87 -1.40 2.71 -2.34
CA ALA A 87 -1.96 3.06 -3.65
C ALA A 87 -0.87 3.24 -4.72
N ALA A 88 0.24 3.91 -4.39
CA ALA A 88 1.38 4.06 -5.30
C ALA A 88 2.01 2.69 -5.65
N ASP A 89 2.18 1.82 -4.66
CA ASP A 89 2.68 0.46 -4.86
C ASP A 89 1.77 -0.37 -5.78
N LEU A 90 0.45 -0.25 -5.63
CA LEU A 90 -0.49 -0.92 -6.53
C LEU A 90 -0.30 -0.47 -7.99
N ILE A 91 -0.07 0.82 -8.24
CA ILE A 91 0.16 1.32 -9.60
C ILE A 91 1.40 0.66 -10.22
N SER A 92 2.51 0.55 -9.46
CA SER A 92 3.72 -0.11 -9.97
C SER A 92 3.55 -1.61 -10.17
N ASN A 93 2.77 -2.27 -9.31
CA ASN A 93 2.66 -3.73 -9.32
C ASN A 93 1.63 -4.24 -10.33
N LEU A 94 0.48 -3.58 -10.45
CA LEU A 94 -0.64 -4.04 -11.29
C LEU A 94 -0.23 -4.20 -12.77
N SER A 95 0.56 -3.26 -13.31
CA SER A 95 1.06 -3.35 -14.69
C SER A 95 2.03 -4.50 -14.94
N THR A 96 2.66 -5.04 -13.88
CA THR A 96 3.68 -6.10 -14.02
C THR A 96 3.10 -7.50 -13.88
N VAL A 97 2.05 -7.69 -13.08
CA VAL A 97 1.50 -9.02 -12.79
C VAL A 97 0.84 -9.62 -14.03
N GLU A 98 0.09 -8.81 -14.79
CA GLU A 98 -0.54 -9.27 -16.04
C GLU A 98 0.50 -9.83 -17.03
N ALA A 99 1.65 -9.18 -17.16
CA ALA A 99 2.71 -9.62 -18.06
C ALA A 99 3.47 -10.87 -17.58
N ARG A 100 3.56 -11.07 -16.25
CA ARG A 100 4.35 -12.15 -15.64
C ARG A 100 3.57 -13.44 -15.44
N ASP A 101 2.31 -13.34 -15.02
CA ASP A 101 1.45 -14.49 -14.73
C ASP A 101 0.00 -14.22 -15.15
N PRO A 102 -0.33 -14.40 -16.44
CA PRO A 102 -1.68 -14.17 -16.95
C PRO A 102 -2.75 -15.06 -16.31
N GLN A 103 -2.38 -16.27 -15.87
CA GLN A 103 -3.34 -17.19 -15.24
C GLN A 103 -3.76 -16.68 -13.85
N PHE A 104 -2.82 -16.08 -13.13
CA PHE A 104 -3.07 -15.51 -11.82
C PHE A 104 -3.63 -14.07 -11.86
N ALA A 105 -3.43 -13.35 -12.96
CA ALA A 105 -3.79 -11.93 -13.10
C ALA A 105 -5.25 -11.63 -12.75
N ALA A 106 -6.21 -12.48 -13.16
CA ALA A 106 -7.63 -12.26 -12.88
C ALA A 106 -7.94 -12.31 -11.37
N VAL A 107 -7.33 -13.27 -10.65
CA VAL A 107 -7.46 -13.40 -9.19
C VAL A 107 -6.83 -12.20 -8.51
N TYR A 108 -5.61 -11.84 -8.92
CA TYR A 108 -4.88 -10.70 -8.37
C TYR A 108 -5.66 -9.38 -8.54
N MET A 109 -6.22 -9.12 -9.72
CA MET A 109 -6.99 -7.91 -10.00
C MET A 109 -8.26 -7.81 -9.13
N ARG A 110 -8.97 -8.93 -8.90
CA ARG A 110 -10.11 -8.97 -7.96
C ARG A 110 -9.67 -8.70 -6.53
N GLU A 111 -8.54 -9.25 -6.08
CA GLU A 111 -7.99 -8.97 -4.75
C GLU A 111 -7.66 -7.48 -4.59
N LYS A 112 -7.07 -6.84 -5.62
CA LYS A 112 -6.74 -5.41 -5.58
C LYS A 112 -7.96 -4.51 -5.68
N GLN A 113 -9.01 -4.94 -6.38
CA GLN A 113 -10.29 -4.24 -6.39
C GLN A 113 -10.87 -4.14 -4.97
N LEU A 114 -10.90 -5.25 -4.24
CA LEU A 114 -11.36 -5.27 -2.84
C LEU A 114 -10.46 -4.42 -1.93
N LEU A 115 -9.14 -4.46 -2.14
CA LEU A 115 -8.21 -3.63 -1.37
C LEU A 115 -8.46 -2.12 -1.61
N LEU A 116 -8.72 -1.71 -2.85
CA LEU A 116 -8.99 -0.31 -3.20
C LEU A 116 -10.21 0.27 -2.47
N GLU A 117 -11.21 -0.56 -2.16
CA GLU A 117 -12.41 -0.15 -1.42
C GLU A 117 -12.08 0.39 -0.02
N VAL A 118 -11.01 -0.11 0.62
CA VAL A 118 -10.61 0.31 1.97
C VAL A 118 -9.53 1.38 2.01
N LEU A 119 -8.92 1.72 0.87
CA LEU A 119 -7.92 2.79 0.75
C LEU A 119 -8.56 4.20 0.74
N THR A 120 -9.60 4.42 1.56
CA THR A 120 -10.43 5.63 1.54
C THR A 120 -9.72 6.91 1.96
N LYS A 121 -8.55 6.79 2.61
CA LYS A 121 -7.72 7.91 3.09
C LYS A 121 -6.52 8.19 2.17
N ALA A 122 -6.31 7.37 1.13
CA ALA A 122 -5.23 7.57 0.18
C ALA A 122 -5.48 8.81 -0.69
N ASP A 123 -4.41 9.34 -1.30
CA ASP A 123 -4.50 10.38 -2.32
C ASP A 123 -5.48 9.97 -3.43
N GLU A 124 -6.47 10.82 -3.67
CA GLU A 124 -7.58 10.51 -4.58
C GLU A 124 -7.12 10.32 -6.03
N ARG A 125 -6.05 11.00 -6.45
CA ARG A 125 -5.51 10.82 -7.82
C ARG A 125 -4.94 9.42 -7.98
N LEU A 126 -4.13 8.97 -7.02
CA LEU A 126 -3.59 7.62 -7.05
C LEU A 126 -4.68 6.55 -6.95
N ARG A 127 -5.71 6.77 -6.13
CA ARG A 127 -6.87 5.85 -6.08
C ARG A 127 -7.60 5.77 -7.42
N SER A 128 -7.78 6.90 -8.09
CA SER A 128 -8.38 6.96 -9.43
C SER A 128 -7.52 6.23 -10.46
N ASP A 129 -6.20 6.37 -10.40
CA ASP A 129 -5.28 5.68 -11.31
C ASP A 129 -5.34 4.16 -11.11
N VAL A 130 -5.30 3.69 -9.85
CA VAL A 130 -5.48 2.25 -9.53
C VAL A 130 -6.82 1.74 -10.06
N ARG A 131 -7.91 2.50 -9.85
CA ARG A 131 -9.24 2.16 -10.36
C ARG A 131 -9.24 1.98 -11.87
N ALA A 132 -8.69 2.95 -12.59
CA ALA A 132 -8.63 2.93 -14.05
C ALA A 132 -7.86 1.72 -14.58
N ILE A 133 -6.73 1.35 -13.95
CA ILE A 133 -5.95 0.16 -14.35
C ILE A 133 -6.78 -1.13 -14.18
N ILE A 134 -7.49 -1.27 -13.05
CA ILE A 134 -8.32 -2.45 -12.78
C ILE A 134 -9.51 -2.53 -13.75
N GLU A 135 -10.16 -1.40 -14.02
CA GLU A 135 -11.30 -1.33 -14.95
C GLU A 135 -10.88 -1.62 -16.40
N ASP A 136 -9.73 -1.10 -16.83
CA ASP A 136 -9.15 -1.38 -18.15
C ASP A 136 -8.87 -2.88 -18.32
N TYR A 137 -8.25 -3.51 -17.31
CA TYR A 137 -7.98 -4.95 -17.32
C TYR A 137 -9.27 -5.76 -17.56
N PHE A 138 -10.32 -5.54 -16.78
CA PHE A 138 -11.56 -6.31 -16.94
C PHE A 138 -12.32 -5.97 -18.23
N THR A 139 -12.19 -4.75 -18.75
CA THR A 139 -12.79 -4.36 -20.03
C THR A 139 -12.14 -5.12 -21.20
N ARG A 140 -10.81 -5.25 -21.19
CA ARG A 140 -10.08 -6.02 -22.20
C ARG A 140 -10.45 -7.51 -22.16
N GLN A 141 -10.44 -8.13 -20.98
CA GLN A 141 -10.80 -9.55 -20.84
C GLN A 141 -12.25 -9.84 -21.26
N GLY A 142 -13.21 -8.97 -20.93
CA GLY A 142 -14.61 -9.13 -21.33
C GLY A 142 -14.87 -8.90 -22.83
N SER A 143 -13.94 -8.27 -23.54
CA SER A 143 -13.99 -8.11 -25.00
C SER A 143 -13.42 -9.35 -25.70
N ASP A 144 -12.38 -9.96 -25.14
CA ASP A 144 -11.74 -11.17 -25.66
C ASP A 144 -12.64 -12.43 -25.51
N GLU A 145 -13.48 -12.50 -24.47
CA GLU A 145 -14.46 -13.60 -24.31
C GLU A 145 -15.64 -13.54 -25.31
N ARG A 146 -15.81 -12.43 -26.04
CA ARG A 146 -16.90 -12.20 -27.01
C ARG A 146 -16.45 -12.30 -28.48
N ALA A 147 -15.16 -12.56 -28.73
CA ALA A 147 -14.56 -12.73 -30.04
C ALA A 147 -14.29 -14.21 -30.36
#